data_AF-A0A559J7D0-F1
#
_entry.id   AF-A0A559J7D0-F1
#
_cell.length_a   1.000
_cell.length_b   1.000
_cell.length_c   1.000
_cell.angle_alpha   90.00
_cell.angle_beta   90.00
_cell.angle_gamma   90.00
#
_symmetry.space_group_name_H-M   'P 1'
#
loop_
_entity.id
_entity.type
_entity.pdbx_description
1 polymer ?
#
loop_
_entity_poly.entity_id
_entity_poly.type
_entity_poly.pdbx_seq_one_letter_code
_entity_poly.pdbx_strand_id
1 'polypeptide(L)'
;MMQWPVAFDRFLERPVPIYIHIAAAGEGRPPFGCRGYTARFDAEGGLVRIGILKSQWIRLQACMRQHTALAALLTCGIDNESYQVKGELERQEDLNARDRSFLEAQIRLTSRHFPDYAPLISVNPADCVSIGIRAQAVYQQTPGPDAGVLLYEREG
;
A
#
# COMPACT_ATOMS: atom_id res chain seq x y z
N MET A 1 16.58 16.12 -8.59
CA MET A 1 15.84 15.86 -7.33
C MET A 1 14.36 16.17 -7.48
N MET A 2 13.54 15.15 -7.74
CA MET A 2 12.08 15.30 -7.61
C MET A 2 11.71 15.26 -6.13
N GLN A 3 10.96 16.25 -5.69
CA GLN A 3 10.43 16.30 -4.33
C GLN A 3 9.38 15.21 -4.15
N TRP A 4 9.27 14.65 -2.94
CA TRP A 4 8.19 13.72 -2.60
C TRP A 4 6.81 14.34 -2.93
N PRO A 5 5.87 13.58 -3.53
CA PRO A 5 4.65 14.18 -4.05
C PRO A 5 3.68 14.46 -2.91
N VAL A 6 3.55 15.73 -2.53
CA VAL A 6 2.62 16.20 -1.48
C VAL A 6 1.18 15.74 -1.71
N ALA A 7 0.77 15.54 -2.97
CA ALA A 7 -0.54 14.99 -3.31
C ALA A 7 -0.76 13.58 -2.75
N PHE A 8 0.28 12.73 -2.76
CA PHE A 8 0.23 11.38 -2.20
C PHE A 8 0.05 11.38 -0.68
N ASP A 9 0.73 12.30 0.02
CA ASP A 9 0.57 12.45 1.48
C ASP A 9 -0.85 12.87 1.83
N ARG A 10 -1.37 13.90 1.14
CA ARG A 10 -2.75 14.36 1.33
C ARG A 10 -3.75 13.25 1.04
N PHE A 11 -3.50 12.43 0.01
CA PHE A 11 -4.33 11.28 -0.34
C PHE A 11 -4.42 10.27 0.81
N LEU A 12 -3.29 9.94 1.46
CA LEU A 12 -3.25 9.01 2.60
C LEU A 12 -3.97 9.54 3.85
N GLU A 13 -4.06 10.86 4.00
CA GLU A 13 -4.72 11.53 5.13
C GLU A 13 -6.24 11.70 4.95
N ARG A 14 -6.78 11.39 3.76
CA ARG A 14 -8.20 11.58 3.49
C ARG A 14 -9.07 10.71 4.42
N PRO A 15 -10.19 11.24 4.96
CA PRO A 15 -11.09 10.50 5.84
C PRO A 15 -12.05 9.60 5.03
N VAL A 16 -11.49 8.78 4.14
CA VAL A 16 -12.19 7.83 3.27
C VAL A 16 -11.43 6.50 3.23
N PRO A 17 -12.11 5.38 2.93
CA PRO A 17 -11.45 4.09 2.79
C PRO A 17 -10.42 4.11 1.66
N ILE A 18 -9.27 3.50 1.88
CA ILE A 18 -8.23 3.30 0.87
C ILE A 18 -8.13 1.81 0.58
N TYR A 19 -8.44 1.41 -0.65
CA TYR A 19 -8.25 0.05 -1.11
C TYR A 19 -6.84 -0.13 -1.64
N ILE A 20 -6.17 -1.18 -1.17
CA ILE A 20 -4.75 -1.39 -1.44
C ILE A 20 -4.58 -2.76 -2.08
N HIS A 21 -3.85 -2.79 -3.20
CA HIS A 21 -3.33 -4.02 -3.78
C HIS A 21 -1.81 -3.95 -3.76
N ILE A 22 -1.17 -4.95 -3.17
CA ILE A 22 0.28 -5.14 -3.24
C ILE A 22 0.58 -6.31 -4.16
N ALA A 23 1.60 -6.18 -4.98
CA ALA A 23 2.07 -7.23 -5.86
C ALA A 23 3.58 -7.36 -5.80
N ALA A 24 4.03 -8.59 -5.96
CA ALA A 24 5.42 -8.92 -6.17
C ALA A 24 5.56 -9.81 -7.40
N ALA A 25 6.72 -9.76 -8.05
CA ALA A 25 7.07 -10.68 -9.13
C ALA A 25 8.49 -11.19 -8.94
N GLY A 26 8.69 -12.48 -9.17
CA GLY A 26 10.02 -13.04 -9.42
C GLY A 26 10.38 -12.93 -10.90
N GLU A 27 11.67 -13.02 -11.22
CA GLU A 27 12.14 -12.97 -12.60
C GLU A 27 11.43 -13.97 -13.52
N GLY A 28 10.94 -13.48 -14.66
CA GLY A 28 10.26 -14.29 -15.69
C GLY A 28 8.92 -14.89 -15.27
N ARG A 29 8.31 -14.45 -14.17
CA ARG A 29 7.04 -15.00 -13.65
C ARG A 29 5.92 -13.97 -13.61
N PRO A 30 4.65 -14.41 -13.77
CA PRO A 30 3.52 -13.55 -13.48
C PRO A 30 3.56 -13.04 -12.03
N PRO A 31 3.13 -11.80 -11.78
CA PRO A 31 3.09 -11.26 -10.43
C PRO A 31 2.06 -12.00 -9.57
N PHE A 32 2.36 -12.14 -8.28
CA PHE A 32 1.38 -12.49 -7.26
C PHE A 32 0.90 -11.21 -6.58
N GLY A 33 -0.42 -10.97 -6.61
CA GLY A 33 -1.07 -9.83 -5.96
C GLY A 33 -1.93 -10.26 -4.76
N CYS A 34 -1.97 -9.42 -3.73
CA CYS A 34 -2.88 -9.57 -2.58
C CYS A 34 -3.37 -8.20 -2.07
N ARG A 35 -4.28 -8.22 -1.08
CA ARG A 35 -4.87 -7.01 -0.53
C ARG A 35 -4.01 -6.45 0.61
N GLY A 36 -3.92 -5.13 0.68
CA GLY A 36 -3.52 -4.41 1.88
C GLY A 36 -4.74 -3.88 2.64
N TYR A 37 -4.58 -3.70 3.94
CA TYR A 37 -5.65 -3.30 4.88
C TYR A 37 -5.35 -1.98 5.59
N THR A 38 -4.11 -1.52 5.52
CA THR A 38 -3.70 -0.21 6.04
C THR A 38 -2.49 0.26 5.25
N ALA A 39 -2.37 1.57 5.08
CA ALA A 39 -1.21 2.21 4.51
C ALA A 39 -0.85 3.43 5.34
N ARG A 40 0.46 3.68 5.48
CA ARG A 40 0.97 4.96 5.96
C ARG A 40 2.30 5.28 5.30
N PHE A 41 2.58 6.56 5.21
CA PHE A 41 3.87 7.04 4.78
C PHE A 41 4.73 7.45 5.98
N ASP A 42 6.00 7.08 5.93
CA ASP A 42 7.04 7.53 6.83
C ASP A 42 7.95 8.47 6.05
N ALA A 43 7.80 9.77 6.29
CA ALA A 43 8.57 10.79 5.59
C ALA A 43 10.08 10.63 5.80
N GLU A 44 10.47 10.11 6.97
CA GLU A 44 11.85 9.73 7.25
C GLU A 44 12.21 8.46 6.47
N GLY A 45 12.85 8.66 5.31
CA GLY A 45 13.40 7.56 4.48
C GLY A 45 12.56 7.14 3.28
N GLY A 46 11.44 7.83 2.99
CA GLY A 46 10.63 7.54 1.80
C GLY A 46 9.94 6.17 1.86
N LEU A 47 9.51 5.76 3.05
CA LEU A 47 9.01 4.42 3.31
C LEU A 47 7.49 4.40 3.36
N VAL A 48 6.89 3.62 2.47
CA VAL A 48 5.45 3.34 2.50
C VAL A 48 5.26 2.01 3.23
N ARG A 49 4.55 2.03 4.36
CA ARG A 49 4.23 0.84 5.15
C ARG A 49 2.82 0.38 4.84
N ILE A 50 2.66 -0.89 4.51
CA ILE A 50 1.39 -1.51 4.16
C ILE A 50 1.13 -2.71 5.07
N GLY A 51 -0.01 -2.73 5.75
CA GLY A 51 -0.43 -3.88 6.53
C GLY A 51 -1.15 -4.91 5.66
N ILE A 52 -0.69 -6.16 5.70
CA ILE A 52 -1.27 -7.30 4.95
C ILE A 52 -1.48 -8.50 5.88
N LEU A 53 -2.28 -9.48 5.48
CA LEU A 53 -2.41 -10.71 6.26
C LEU A 53 -1.11 -11.53 6.23
N LYS A 54 -0.77 -12.18 7.34
CA LYS A 54 0.35 -13.13 7.45
C LYS A 54 0.27 -14.23 6.39
N SER A 55 -0.92 -14.75 6.12
CA SER A 55 -1.16 -15.76 5.08
C SER A 55 -0.89 -15.23 3.66
N GLN A 56 -1.17 -13.95 3.40
CA GLN A 56 -0.87 -13.30 2.12
C GLN A 56 0.63 -13.03 2.00
N TRP A 57 1.28 -12.62 3.09
CA TRP A 57 2.73 -12.38 3.14
C TRP A 57 3.53 -13.63 2.75
N ILE A 58 3.18 -14.80 3.31
CA ILE A 58 3.86 -16.07 2.97
C ILE A 58 3.85 -16.32 1.46
N ARG A 59 2.71 -16.08 0.80
CA ARG A 59 2.57 -16.28 -0.65
C ARG A 59 3.32 -15.22 -1.46
N LEU A 60 3.31 -13.97 -1.00
CA LEU A 60 4.04 -12.87 -1.62
C LEU A 60 5.55 -13.11 -1.56
N GLN A 61 6.07 -13.50 -0.39
CA GLN A 61 7.48 -13.84 -0.19
C GLN A 61 7.90 -15.05 -1.05
N ALA A 62 7.06 -16.09 -1.14
CA ALA A 62 7.32 -17.23 -2.01
C ALA A 62 7.41 -16.86 -3.49
N CYS A 63 6.64 -15.85 -3.94
CA CYS A 63 6.70 -15.32 -5.30
C CYS A 63 8.00 -14.53 -5.54
N MET A 64 8.41 -13.69 -4.58
CA MET A 64 9.61 -12.85 -4.63
C MET A 64 10.91 -13.65 -4.69
N ARG A 65 11.00 -14.78 -3.97
CA ARG A 65 12.24 -15.56 -3.82
C ARG A 65 13.41 -14.71 -3.30
N GLN A 66 14.38 -14.41 -4.17
CA GLN A 66 15.56 -13.59 -3.86
C GLN A 66 15.40 -12.12 -4.27
N HIS A 67 14.32 -11.77 -4.98
CA HIS A 67 14.04 -10.39 -5.38
C HIS A 67 13.34 -9.65 -4.25
N THR A 68 13.55 -8.33 -4.18
CA THR A 68 12.90 -7.45 -3.20
C THR A 68 11.87 -6.53 -3.84
N ALA A 69 11.70 -6.57 -5.16
CA ALA A 69 10.81 -5.67 -5.90
C ALA A 69 9.33 -5.86 -5.51
N LEU A 70 8.70 -4.74 -5.17
CA LEU A 70 7.30 -4.64 -4.79
C LEU A 70 6.63 -3.47 -5.49
N ALA A 71 5.34 -3.63 -5.78
CA ALA A 71 4.48 -2.54 -6.21
C ALA A 71 3.21 -2.53 -5.37
N ALA A 72 2.72 -1.35 -5.04
CA ALA A 72 1.44 -1.16 -4.36
C ALA A 72 0.58 -0.15 -5.11
N LEU A 73 -0.65 -0.51 -5.42
CA LEU A 73 -1.67 0.40 -5.91
C LEU A 73 -2.61 0.75 -4.76
N LEU A 74 -2.72 2.04 -4.47
CA LEU A 74 -3.63 2.59 -3.48
C LEU A 74 -4.74 3.34 -4.21
N THR A 75 -5.98 3.09 -3.86
CA THR A 75 -7.16 3.64 -4.53
C THR A 75 -8.15 4.18 -3.50
N CYS A 76 -8.57 5.43 -3.66
CA CYS A 76 -9.66 6.00 -2.87
C CYS A 76 -10.94 5.23 -3.15
N GLY A 77 -11.59 4.75 -2.10
CA GLY A 77 -12.83 3.98 -2.23
C GLY A 77 -14.03 4.78 -2.73
N ILE A 78 -13.96 6.13 -2.75
CA ILE A 78 -15.09 7.00 -3.08
C ILE A 78 -15.01 7.53 -4.52
N ASP A 79 -13.84 8.00 -4.95
CA ASP A 79 -13.68 8.71 -6.23
C ASP A 79 -12.62 8.09 -7.17
N ASN A 80 -12.03 6.95 -6.79
CA ASN A 80 -11.00 6.23 -7.55
C ASN A 80 -9.72 7.03 -7.82
N GLU A 81 -9.48 8.13 -7.11
CA GLU A 81 -8.14 8.72 -7.06
C GLU A 81 -7.14 7.62 -6.66
N SER A 82 -6.07 7.44 -7.43
CA SER A 82 -5.16 6.33 -7.19
C SER A 82 -3.71 6.64 -7.52
N TYR A 83 -2.84 5.99 -6.75
CA TYR A 83 -1.39 6.13 -6.84
C TYR A 83 -0.74 4.76 -6.79
N GLN A 84 0.28 4.56 -7.61
CA GLN A 84 1.11 3.36 -7.58
C GLN A 84 2.49 3.70 -7.03
N VAL A 85 2.89 2.99 -5.98
CA VAL A 85 4.23 3.02 -5.41
C VAL A 85 4.99 1.81 -5.93
N LYS A 86 6.18 2.02 -6.48
CA LYS A 86 7.13 0.96 -6.83
C LYS A 86 8.40 1.11 -6.02
N GLY A 87 8.96 0.00 -5.59
CA GLY A 87 10.21 0.02 -4.84
C GLY A 87 10.62 -1.35 -4.36
N GLU A 88 11.41 -1.36 -3.31
CA GLU A 88 11.96 -2.58 -2.73
C GLU A 88 11.47 -2.80 -1.31
N LEU A 89 11.30 -4.06 -0.95
CA LEU A 89 11.13 -4.49 0.43
C LEU A 89 12.33 -4.02 1.26
N GLU A 90 12.09 -3.11 2.20
CA GLU A 90 13.08 -2.71 3.19
C GLU A 90 12.97 -3.53 4.47
N ARG A 91 11.74 -3.75 4.95
CA ARG A 91 11.50 -4.45 6.21
C ARG A 91 10.14 -5.12 6.24
N GLN A 92 10.07 -6.20 7.02
CA GLN A 92 8.82 -6.80 7.46
C GLN A 92 8.85 -6.90 8.99
N GLU A 93 7.75 -6.49 9.63
CA GLU A 93 7.58 -6.53 11.09
C GLU A 93 6.13 -6.86 11.45
N ASP A 94 5.87 -7.22 12.70
CA ASP A 94 4.49 -7.25 13.22
C ASP A 94 3.91 -5.83 13.28
N LEU A 95 2.59 -5.68 13.21
CA LEU A 95 1.96 -4.37 13.33
C LEU A 95 2.27 -3.74 14.70
N ASN A 96 2.94 -2.58 14.69
CA ASN A 96 3.14 -1.78 15.89
C ASN A 96 1.86 -0.99 16.25
N ALA A 97 1.88 -0.27 17.38
CA ALA A 97 0.71 0.48 17.85
C ALA A 97 0.20 1.51 16.81
N ARG A 98 1.11 2.17 16.07
CA ARG A 98 0.73 3.14 15.03
C ARG A 98 0.07 2.44 13.85
N ASP A 99 0.62 1.32 13.40
CA ASP A 99 0.04 0.56 12.28
C ASP A 99 -1.37 0.04 12.64
N ARG A 100 -1.57 -0.41 13.88
CA ARG A 100 -2.87 -0.83 14.42
C ARG A 100 -3.88 0.30 14.41
N SER A 101 -3.51 1.49 14.89
CA SER A 101 -4.39 2.66 14.87
C SER A 101 -4.86 3.04 13.46
N PHE A 102 -3.97 2.93 12.46
CA PHE A 102 -4.34 3.18 11.06
C PHE A 102 -5.25 2.07 10.50
N LEU A 103 -5.00 0.81 10.82
CA LEU A 103 -5.88 -0.31 10.44
C LEU A 103 -7.29 -0.13 11.01
N GLU A 104 -7.40 0.18 12.31
CA GLU A 104 -8.69 0.45 12.95
C GLU A 104 -9.40 1.66 12.33
N ALA A 105 -8.65 2.71 11.96
CA ALA A 105 -9.22 3.85 11.26
C ALA A 105 -9.78 3.45 9.89
N GLN A 106 -9.07 2.63 9.11
CA GLN A 106 -9.55 2.12 7.82
C GLN A 106 -10.80 1.25 7.97
N ILE A 107 -10.86 0.40 9.00
CA ILE A 107 -12.06 -0.40 9.32
C ILE A 107 -13.24 0.54 9.64
N ARG A 108 -13.04 1.53 10.52
CA ARG A 108 -14.10 2.50 10.87
C ARG A 108 -14.59 3.30 9.67
N LEU A 109 -13.67 3.78 8.82
CA LEU A 109 -14.00 4.53 7.62
C LEU A 109 -14.80 3.66 6.66
N THR A 110 -14.41 2.39 6.49
CA THR A 110 -15.17 1.46 5.64
C THR A 110 -16.56 1.21 6.20
N SER A 111 -16.70 0.91 7.50
CA SER A 111 -18.02 0.71 8.10
C SER A 111 -18.93 1.93 7.96
N ARG A 112 -18.36 3.14 7.95
CA ARG A 112 -19.11 4.38 7.78
C ARG A 112 -19.59 4.60 6.34
N HIS A 113 -18.72 4.37 5.36
CA HIS A 113 -19.01 4.68 3.95
C HIS A 113 -19.63 3.50 3.19
N PHE A 114 -19.32 2.27 3.61
CA PHE A 114 -19.64 1.01 2.95
C PHE A 114 -20.02 -0.09 3.97
N PRO A 115 -21.11 0.09 4.73
CA PRO A 115 -21.46 -0.78 5.86
C PRO A 115 -21.60 -2.26 5.47
N ASP A 116 -22.16 -2.54 4.29
CA ASP A 116 -22.36 -3.92 3.79
C ASP A 116 -21.05 -4.63 3.41
N TYR A 117 -19.98 -3.88 3.17
CA TYR A 117 -18.67 -4.41 2.78
C TYR A 117 -17.71 -4.55 3.97
N ALA A 118 -17.99 -3.90 5.11
CA ALA A 118 -17.12 -3.94 6.27
C ALA A 118 -16.80 -5.36 6.77
N PRO A 119 -17.76 -6.33 6.84
CA PRO A 119 -17.45 -7.70 7.23
C PRO A 119 -16.49 -8.41 6.28
N LEU A 120 -16.48 -8.03 5.00
CA LEU A 120 -15.64 -8.66 3.96
C LEU A 120 -14.19 -8.19 3.98
N ILE A 121 -13.91 -7.08 4.67
CA ILE A 121 -12.57 -6.49 4.73
C ILE A 121 -12.03 -6.31 6.15
N SER A 122 -12.83 -6.61 7.17
CA SER A 122 -12.39 -6.61 8.56
C SER A 122 -11.39 -7.73 8.80
N VAL A 123 -10.26 -7.40 9.42
CA VAL A 123 -9.19 -8.34 9.75
C VAL A 123 -8.74 -8.13 11.19
N ASN A 124 -8.29 -9.20 11.82
CA ASN A 124 -7.68 -9.12 13.14
C ASN A 124 -6.26 -8.56 13.01
N PRO A 125 -5.89 -7.49 13.73
CA PRO A 125 -4.53 -6.95 13.70
C PRO A 125 -3.44 -7.98 14.07
N ALA A 126 -3.76 -9.00 14.88
CA ALA A 126 -2.81 -10.06 15.25
C ALA A 126 -2.44 -10.97 14.06
N ASP A 127 -3.33 -11.06 13.06
CA ASP A 127 -3.15 -11.85 11.83
C ASP A 127 -2.45 -11.04 10.73
N CYS A 128 -2.05 -9.81 11.01
CA CYS A 128 -1.45 -8.89 10.05
C CYS A 128 0.05 -8.67 10.33
N VAL A 129 0.79 -8.33 9.28
CA VAL A 129 2.18 -7.85 9.30
C VAL A 129 2.29 -6.55 8.52
N SER A 130 3.27 -5.72 8.90
CA SER A 130 3.62 -4.48 8.20
C SER A 130 4.75 -4.75 7.23
N ILE A 131 4.54 -4.41 5.96
CA ILE A 131 5.53 -4.49 4.89
C ILE A 131 5.99 -3.06 4.55
N GLY A 132 7.27 -2.78 4.73
CA GLY A 132 7.88 -1.52 4.36
C GLY A 132 8.42 -1.57 2.93
N ILE A 133 7.84 -0.75 2.04
CA ILE A 133 8.32 -0.52 0.68
C ILE A 133 9.11 0.79 0.65
N ARG A 134 10.41 0.69 0.41
CA ARG A 134 11.24 1.87 0.15
C ARG A 134 10.93 2.36 -1.25
N ALA A 135 10.24 3.49 -1.35
CA ALA A 135 9.75 3.98 -2.63
C ALA A 135 10.93 4.39 -3.54
N GLN A 136 10.99 3.79 -4.72
CA GLN A 136 11.87 4.18 -5.82
C GLN A 136 11.11 5.05 -6.82
N ALA A 137 9.82 4.81 -7.01
CA ALA A 137 8.98 5.63 -7.86
C ALA A 137 7.53 5.68 -7.37
N VAL A 138 6.87 6.81 -7.61
CA VAL A 138 5.42 6.99 -7.39
C VAL A 138 4.79 7.49 -8.67
N TYR A 139 3.69 6.87 -9.07
CA TYR A 139 2.94 7.19 -10.28
C TYR A 139 1.50 7.57 -9.92
N GLN A 140 0.96 8.57 -10.60
CA GLN A 140 -0.49 8.79 -10.63
C GLN A 140 -1.13 7.68 -11.46
N GLN A 141 -2.20 7.08 -10.96
CA GLN A 141 -2.93 6.00 -11.66
C GLN A 141 -4.43 6.31 -11.81
N THR A 142 -4.88 7.45 -11.28
CA THR A 142 -6.25 7.93 -11.46
C THR A 142 -6.59 7.95 -12.96
N PRO A 143 -7.67 7.26 -13.40
CA PRO A 143 -8.08 7.29 -14.80
C PRO A 143 -8.26 8.71 -15.32
N GLY A 144 -7.57 9.05 -16.40
CA GLY A 144 -7.56 10.39 -16.99
C GLY A 144 -6.30 10.63 -17.83
N PRO A 145 -6.13 11.85 -18.37
CA PRO A 145 -4.95 12.20 -19.19
C PRO A 145 -3.61 11.98 -18.49
N ASP A 146 -3.60 12.12 -17.16
CA ASP A 146 -2.39 11.99 -16.33
C ASP A 146 -2.20 10.57 -15.76
N ALA A 147 -3.00 9.60 -16.19
CA ALA A 147 -2.82 8.21 -15.78
C ALA A 147 -1.44 7.70 -16.25
N GLY A 148 -0.64 7.21 -15.32
CA GLY A 148 0.73 6.75 -15.58
C GLY A 148 1.81 7.81 -15.42
N VAL A 149 1.47 9.07 -15.10
CA VAL A 149 2.47 10.12 -14.87
C VAL A 149 3.34 9.79 -13.66
N LEU A 150 4.66 9.91 -13.84
CA LEU A 150 5.67 9.80 -12.79
C LEU A 150 5.64 11.07 -11.92
N LEU A 151 5.38 10.91 -10.63
CA LEU A 151 5.33 12.00 -9.66
C LEU A 151 6.60 12.12 -8.82
N TYR A 152 7.29 10.99 -8.62
CA TYR A 152 8.52 10.92 -7.85
C TYR A 152 9.37 9.77 -8.36
N GLU A 153 10.68 10.01 -8.40
CA GLU A 153 11.71 9.01 -8.66
C GLU A 153 12.90 9.27 -7.74
N ARG A 154 13.41 8.19 -7.14
CA ARG A 154 14.62 8.21 -6.33
C ARG A 154 15.83 8.08 -7.25
N GLU A 155 16.73 9.06 -7.22
CA GLU A 155 18.03 8.94 -7.88
C GLU A 155 18.85 7.80 -7.22
N GLY A 156 19.40 6.92 -8.04
CA GLY A 156 20.15 5.72 -7.63
C GLY A 156 21.53 6.01 -7.06
#